data_AF-A0A7W1KXP1-F1
#
_entry.id   AF-A0A7W1KXP1-F1
#
_cell.length_a   1.000
_cell.length_b   1.000
_cell.length_c   1.000
_cell.angle_alpha   90.00
_cell.angle_beta   90.00
_cell.angle_gamma   90.00
#
_symmetry.space_group_name_H-M   'P 1'
#
loop_
_entity.id
_entity.type
_entity.pdbx_description
1 polymer ?
#
loop_
_entity_poly.entity_id
_entity_poly.type
_entity_poly.pdbx_seq_one_letter_code
_entity_poly.pdbx_strand_id
1 'polypeptide(L)'
;FRFLINPYRLRSWKSLSQPLLLEDIDFRACDIPQIETTGKTTATVGGQLNGLIFYFELTLSPSLSLSTHPSLVKKDHHWSSPVWVLTDPLPLQRGTPFSVTYKYDPQKRHTWCEVHLIG
;
A
#
# COMPACT_ATOMS: atom_id res chain seq x y z
N PHE A 1 10.61 -7.86 5.76
CA PHE A 1 11.21 -6.70 6.46
C PHE A 1 10.65 -5.41 5.84
N ARG A 2 10.81 -4.23 6.46
CA ARG A 2 10.31 -2.96 5.91
C ARG A 2 11.37 -1.87 5.86
N PHE A 3 11.27 -0.98 4.88
CA PHE A 3 12.07 0.24 4.80
C PHE A 3 11.25 1.41 4.25
N LEU A 4 11.80 2.62 4.35
CA LEU A 4 11.19 3.84 3.83
C LEU A 4 11.91 4.29 2.56
N ILE A 5 11.16 4.77 1.58
CA ILE A 5 11.70 5.29 0.32
C ILE A 5 10.91 6.50 -0.15
N ASN A 6 11.58 7.43 -0.83
CA ASN A 6 10.91 8.54 -1.48
C ASN A 6 9.94 8.00 -2.57
N PRO A 7 8.63 8.34 -2.52
CA PRO A 7 7.63 7.81 -3.44
C PRO A 7 7.89 8.18 -4.91
N TYR A 8 8.61 9.27 -5.19
CA TYR A 8 8.99 9.62 -6.56
C TYR A 8 9.88 8.54 -7.20
N ARG A 9 10.75 7.88 -6.43
CA ARG A 9 11.62 6.81 -6.94
C ARG A 9 10.85 5.54 -7.30
N LEU A 10 9.72 5.29 -6.63
CA LEU A 10 8.86 4.13 -6.84
C LEU A 10 8.18 4.13 -8.22
N ARG A 11 8.08 5.29 -8.90
CA ARG A 11 7.54 5.38 -10.27
C ARG A 11 8.24 4.48 -11.27
N SER A 12 9.52 4.19 -11.03
CA SER A 12 10.33 3.33 -11.90
C SER A 12 10.09 1.83 -11.66
N TRP A 13 9.39 1.48 -10.58
CA TRP A 13 9.12 0.09 -10.23
C TRP A 13 7.89 -0.43 -10.96
N LYS A 14 7.90 -1.73 -11.25
CA LYS A 14 6.79 -2.39 -11.92
C LYS A 14 5.65 -2.63 -10.94
N SER A 15 4.53 -1.94 -11.10
CA SER A 15 3.29 -2.30 -10.39
C SER A 15 2.68 -3.55 -11.00
N LEU A 16 2.31 -4.52 -10.16
CA LEU A 16 1.72 -5.79 -10.60
C LEU A 16 0.19 -5.79 -10.53
N SER A 17 -0.43 -4.82 -9.83
CA SER A 17 -1.88 -4.69 -9.71
C SER A 17 -2.30 -3.22 -9.69
N GLN A 18 -3.61 -2.98 -9.70
CA GLN A 18 -4.16 -1.70 -9.25
C GLN A 18 -3.97 -1.55 -7.73
N PRO A 19 -3.96 -0.30 -7.21
CA PRO A 19 -3.98 -0.07 -5.79
C PRO A 19 -5.20 -0.68 -5.10
N LEU A 20 -5.02 -1.04 -3.84
CA LEU A 20 -6.06 -1.60 -2.98
C LEU A 20 -6.31 -0.63 -1.83
N LEU A 21 -7.56 -0.21 -1.63
CA LEU A 21 -7.94 0.58 -0.47
C LEU A 21 -7.86 -0.31 0.78
N LEU A 22 -7.02 0.07 1.74
CA LEU A 22 -6.87 -0.65 2.99
C LEU A 22 -7.75 -0.10 4.10
N GLU A 23 -7.90 1.23 4.17
CA GLU A 23 -8.72 1.91 5.16
C GLU A 23 -9.06 3.32 4.65
N ASP A 24 -10.23 3.83 5.04
CA ASP A 24 -10.65 5.23 4.85
C ASP A 24 -10.90 5.86 6.22
N ILE A 25 -10.01 6.76 6.64
CA ILE A 25 -10.00 7.31 8.00
C ILE A 25 -10.61 8.71 7.98
N ASP A 26 -11.74 8.87 8.67
CA ASP A 26 -12.32 10.17 8.94
C ASP A 26 -11.72 10.80 10.20
N PHE A 27 -10.84 11.79 10.03
CA PHE A 27 -10.21 12.51 11.14
C PHE A 27 -11.18 13.33 12.01
N ARG A 28 -12.46 13.44 11.63
CA ARG A 28 -13.50 14.04 12.50
C ARG A 28 -13.94 13.08 13.60
N ALA A 29 -13.69 11.78 13.44
CA ALA A 29 -13.84 10.81 14.51
C ALA A 29 -12.63 10.90 15.47
N CYS A 30 -12.87 10.84 16.78
CA CYS A 30 -11.83 11.05 17.80
C CYS A 30 -10.80 9.90 17.92
N ASP A 31 -11.05 8.73 17.32
CA ASP A 31 -10.26 7.53 17.56
C ASP A 31 -9.45 7.12 16.33
N ILE A 32 -8.18 6.81 16.55
CA ILE A 32 -7.34 6.13 15.55
C ILE A 32 -7.75 4.65 15.56
N PRO A 33 -8.34 4.12 14.48
CA PRO A 33 -8.83 2.75 14.49
C PRO A 33 -7.68 1.75 14.54
N GLN A 34 -7.92 0.64 15.23
CA GLN A 34 -7.21 -0.60 14.90
C GLN A 34 -7.66 -1.02 13.50
N ILE A 35 -6.70 -1.27 12.61
CA ILE A 35 -6.99 -1.66 11.23
C ILE A 35 -6.78 -3.16 11.11
N GLU A 36 -7.76 -3.86 10.55
CA GLU A 36 -7.63 -5.24 10.11
C GLU A 36 -8.44 -5.42 8.83
N THR A 37 -7.75 -5.28 7.70
CA THR A 37 -8.40 -5.30 6.38
C THR A 37 -7.78 -6.40 5.53
N THR A 38 -8.64 -7.17 4.87
CA THR A 38 -8.23 -8.07 3.80
C THR A 38 -8.88 -7.63 2.51
N GLY A 39 -8.07 -7.16 1.56
CA GLY A 39 -8.55 -6.83 0.23
C GLY A 39 -8.10 -7.86 -0.80
N LYS A 40 -8.93 -8.08 -1.80
CA LYS A 40 -8.65 -8.99 -2.92
C LYS A 40 -8.38 -8.16 -4.16
N THR A 41 -7.42 -8.58 -4.96
CA THR A 41 -7.10 -7.93 -6.23
C THR A 41 -6.62 -8.98 -7.23
N THR A 42 -6.33 -8.51 -8.44
CA THR A 42 -5.85 -9.35 -9.53
C THR A 42 -4.63 -8.71 -10.16
N ALA A 43 -3.64 -9.55 -10.46
CA ALA A 43 -2.45 -9.10 -11.16
C ALA A 43 -2.82 -8.59 -12.56
N THR A 44 -2.52 -7.33 -12.85
CA THR A 44 -2.76 -6.71 -14.17
C THR A 44 -1.66 -7.06 -15.16
N VAL A 45 -0.49 -7.45 -14.66
CA VAL A 45 0.69 -7.88 -15.43
C VAL A 45 1.40 -9.02 -14.70
N GLY A 46 2.13 -9.86 -15.46
CA GLY A 46 2.93 -10.93 -14.86
C GLY A 46 4.26 -10.43 -14.27
N GLY A 47 4.78 -11.13 -13.26
CA GLY A 47 6.05 -10.79 -12.61
C GLY A 47 6.23 -11.51 -11.27
N GLN A 48 7.27 -11.13 -10.54
CA GLN A 48 7.49 -11.59 -9.16
C GLN A 48 7.01 -10.52 -8.18
N LEU A 49 5.98 -10.84 -7.40
CA LEU A 49 5.57 -10.00 -6.29
C LEU A 49 6.54 -10.19 -5.14
N ASN A 50 7.44 -9.24 -4.97
CA ASN A 50 8.49 -9.26 -3.94
C ASN A 50 8.25 -8.22 -2.83
N GLY A 51 7.25 -7.36 -2.99
CA GLY A 51 6.91 -6.39 -1.96
C GLY A 51 5.64 -5.59 -2.26
N LEU A 52 5.20 -4.88 -1.24
CA LEU A 52 4.03 -4.01 -1.25
C LEU A 52 4.47 -2.58 -0.97
N ILE A 53 3.92 -1.64 -1.74
CA ILE A 53 4.11 -0.20 -1.54
C ILE A 53 2.87 0.32 -0.85
N PHE A 54 3.07 1.05 0.25
CA PHE A 54 2.00 1.75 0.94
C PHE A 54 2.10 3.24 0.61
N TYR A 55 0.96 3.83 0.29
CA TYR A 55 0.79 5.27 0.13
C TYR A 55 -0.58 5.64 0.70
N PHE A 56 -0.82 6.93 0.83
CA PHE A 56 -2.11 7.47 1.25
C PHE A 56 -2.52 8.64 0.38
N GLU A 57 -3.81 8.92 0.43
CA GLU A 57 -4.44 10.13 -0.09
C GLU A 57 -5.16 10.80 1.08
N LEU A 58 -5.11 12.13 1.12
CA LEU A 58 -5.65 12.93 2.22
C LEU A 58 -6.39 14.13 1.65
N THR A 59 -7.68 14.23 1.96
CA THR A 59 -8.49 15.41 1.64
C THR A 59 -8.51 16.32 2.87
N LEU A 60 -7.92 17.52 2.75
CA LEU A 60 -7.86 18.51 3.83
C LEU A 60 -9.05 19.49 3.78
N SER A 61 -9.54 19.76 2.57
CA SER A 61 -10.72 20.58 2.32
C SER A 61 -11.32 20.20 0.95
N PRO A 62 -12.52 20.67 0.59
CA PRO A 62 -13.11 20.36 -0.72
C PRO A 62 -12.24 20.70 -1.94
N SER A 63 -11.30 21.64 -1.81
CA SER A 63 -10.41 22.08 -2.89
C SER A 63 -8.95 21.68 -2.70
N LEU A 64 -8.60 21.00 -1.61
CA LEU A 64 -7.22 20.66 -1.28
C LEU A 64 -7.08 19.19 -0.89
N SER A 65 -6.31 18.45 -1.69
CA SER A 65 -5.89 17.10 -1.41
C SER A 65 -4.36 16.95 -1.48
N LEU A 66 -3.84 15.99 -0.72
CA LEU A 66 -2.46 15.56 -0.73
C LEU A 66 -2.42 14.07 -1.06
N SER A 67 -1.37 13.63 -1.77
CA SER A 67 -1.18 12.23 -2.10
C SER A 67 0.31 11.89 -2.05
N THR A 68 0.61 10.69 -1.54
CA THR A 68 1.92 10.05 -1.67
C THR A 68 1.95 9.03 -2.81
N HIS A 69 0.89 8.94 -3.63
CA HIS A 69 0.85 8.03 -4.77
C HIS A 69 2.05 8.28 -5.69
N PRO A 70 2.85 7.24 -6.03
CA PRO A 70 4.07 7.40 -6.81
C PRO A 70 3.86 8.19 -8.10
N SER A 71 2.75 7.98 -8.83
CA SER A 71 2.45 8.69 -10.09
C SER A 71 2.05 10.16 -9.95
N LEU A 72 1.81 10.67 -8.73
CA LEU A 72 1.36 12.05 -8.48
C LEU A 72 2.41 12.94 -7.81
N VAL A 73 3.36 12.37 -7.07
CA VAL A 73 4.39 13.13 -6.33
C VAL A 73 5.51 13.70 -7.22
N LYS A 74 6.06 14.86 -6.86
CA LYS A 74 7.24 15.46 -7.50
C LYS A 74 8.54 15.02 -6.83
N LYS A 75 9.69 15.33 -7.45
CA LYS A 75 11.02 14.91 -6.96
C LYS A 75 11.40 15.51 -5.60
N ASP A 76 10.91 16.70 -5.32
CA ASP A 76 11.10 17.47 -4.08
C ASP A 76 10.14 17.05 -2.95
N HIS A 77 9.35 15.99 -3.15
CA HIS A 77 8.45 15.49 -2.12
C HIS A 77 9.20 15.01 -0.87
N HIS A 78 8.75 15.46 0.31
CA HIS A 78 9.44 15.24 1.58
C HIS A 78 8.95 14.03 2.37
N TRP A 79 7.79 13.45 2.05
CA TRP A 79 7.34 12.22 2.70
C TRP A 79 7.97 10.98 2.10
N SER A 80 8.03 9.93 2.90
CA SER A 80 8.48 8.60 2.47
C SER A 80 7.32 7.61 2.50
N SER A 81 7.31 6.69 1.54
CA SER A 81 6.42 5.54 1.53
C SER A 81 7.08 4.34 2.21
N PRO A 82 6.36 3.60 3.06
CA PRO A 82 6.80 2.30 3.50
C PRO A 82 6.74 1.29 2.37
N VAL A 83 7.78 0.47 2.29
CA VAL A 83 7.82 -0.73 1.44
C VAL A 83 7.91 -1.94 2.35
N TRP A 84 6.97 -2.87 2.18
CA TRP A 84 6.99 -4.16 2.86
C TRP A 84 7.55 -5.22 1.92
N VAL A 85 8.71 -5.76 2.25
CA VAL A 85 9.37 -6.79 1.44
C VAL A 85 8.94 -8.16 1.93
N LEU A 86 8.42 -8.96 0.99
CA LEU A 86 8.03 -10.35 1.24
C LEU A 86 9.27 -11.21 1.40
N THR A 87 9.24 -12.13 2.36
CA THR A 87 10.30 -13.12 2.57
C THR A 87 10.28 -14.21 1.49
N ASP A 88 9.10 -14.49 0.95
CA ASP A 88 8.90 -15.45 -0.14
C ASP A 88 8.17 -14.74 -1.31
N PRO A 89 8.89 -14.37 -2.37
CA PRO A 89 8.29 -13.73 -3.54
C PRO A 89 7.28 -14.64 -4.25
N LEU A 90 6.13 -14.07 -4.62
CA LEU A 90 5.06 -14.83 -5.28
C LEU A 90 5.11 -14.63 -6.80
N PRO A 91 5.21 -15.70 -7.61
CA PRO A 91 5.10 -15.61 -9.05
C PRO A 91 3.65 -15.35 -9.45
N LEU A 92 3.42 -14.24 -10.15
CA LEU A 92 2.11 -13.85 -10.66
C LEU A 92 2.10 -13.86 -12.18
N GLN A 93 1.01 -14.37 -12.74
CA GLN A 93 0.64 -14.14 -14.13
C GLN A 93 -0.43 -13.05 -14.19
N ARG A 94 -0.60 -12.43 -15.37
CA ARG A 94 -1.75 -11.54 -15.58
C ARG A 94 -3.03 -12.34 -15.35
N GLY A 95 -3.94 -11.81 -14.54
CA GLY A 95 -5.17 -12.49 -14.16
C GLY A 95 -5.06 -13.33 -12.89
N THR A 96 -3.88 -13.55 -12.32
CA THR A 96 -3.73 -14.27 -11.05
C THR A 96 -4.40 -13.47 -9.92
N PRO A 97 -5.42 -14.02 -9.24
CA PRO A 97 -6.03 -13.37 -8.10
C PRO A 97 -5.18 -13.60 -6.84
N PHE A 98 -5.11 -12.59 -5.99
CA PHE A 98 -4.41 -12.66 -4.71
C PHE A 98 -5.08 -11.74 -3.68
N SER A 99 -4.90 -12.05 -2.41
CA SER A 99 -5.35 -11.20 -1.29
C SER A 99 -4.16 -10.57 -0.58
N VAL A 100 -4.41 -9.39 -0.02
CA VAL A 100 -3.49 -8.71 0.89
C VAL A 100 -4.24 -8.49 2.19
N THR A 101 -3.69 -9.01 3.28
CA THR A 101 -4.16 -8.73 4.64
C THR A 101 -3.22 -7.72 5.27
N TYR A 102 -3.76 -6.61 5.73
CA TYR A 102 -3.05 -5.57 6.47
C TYR A 102 -3.63 -5.45 7.86
N LYS A 103 -2.77 -5.42 8.88
CA LYS A 103 -3.15 -5.15 10.26
C LYS A 103 -2.30 -4.04 10.86
N TYR A 104 -2.94 -3.13 11.58
CA TYR A 104 -2.27 -2.09 12.35
C TYR A 104 -2.89 -1.97 13.74
N ASP A 105 -2.05 -2.13 14.76
CA ASP A 105 -2.40 -1.91 16.15
C ASP A 105 -1.71 -0.61 16.64
N PRO A 106 -2.47 0.48 16.87
CA PRO A 106 -1.91 1.76 17.27
C PRO A 106 -1.32 1.72 18.69
N GLN A 107 -1.82 0.86 19.58
CA GLN A 107 -1.33 0.75 20.96
C GLN A 107 0.03 0.05 21.00
N LYS A 108 0.19 -1.02 20.21
CA LYS A 108 1.45 -1.76 20.10
C LYS A 108 2.42 -1.17 19.07
N ARG A 109 1.98 -0.19 18.28
CA ARG A 109 2.67 0.34 17.08
C ARG A 109 3.13 -0.79 16.15
N HIS A 110 2.33 -1.85 16.10
CA HIS A 110 2.63 -3.06 15.36
C HIS A 110 1.91 -2.99 14.01
N THR A 111 2.66 -3.24 12.95
CA THR A 111 2.14 -3.36 11.59
C THR A 111 2.44 -4.75 11.08
N TRP A 112 1.46 -5.39 10.47
CA TRP A 112 1.57 -6.71 9.90
C TRP A 112 0.99 -6.72 8.50
N CYS A 113 1.65 -7.42 7.58
CA CYS A 113 1.13 -7.59 6.24
C CYS A 113 1.46 -8.97 5.66
N GLU A 114 0.44 -9.59 5.08
CA GLU A 114 0.51 -10.88 4.42
C GLU A 114 -0.11 -10.82 3.03
N VAL A 115 0.38 -11.69 2.15
CA VAL A 115 -0.15 -11.87 0.81
C VAL A 115 -0.38 -13.35 0.57
N HIS A 116 -1.54 -13.69 0.00
CA HIS A 116 -1.90 -15.07 -0.32
C HIS A 116 -2.46 -15.15 -1.74
N LEU A 117 -2.07 -16.19 -2.49
CA LEU A 117 -2.74 -16.51 -3.75
C LEU A 117 -4.17 -16.96 -3.46
N ILE A 118 -5.10 -16.58 -4.33
CA ILE A 118 -6.48 -17.06 -4.27
C ILE A 118 -6.58 -18.20 -5.30
N GLY A 119 -6.90 -19.40 -4.83
CA GLY A 119 -7.16 -20.57 -5.68
C GLY A 119 -8.53 -20.53 -6.32
#